data_AF-A0A4T0V818-F1
#
_entry.id   AF-A0A4T0V818-F1
#
_cell.length_a   1.000
_cell.length_b   1.000
_cell.length_c   1.000
_cell.angle_alpha   90.00
_cell.angle_beta   90.00
_cell.angle_gamma   90.00
#
_symmetry.space_group_name_H-M   'P 1'
#
loop_
_entity.id
_entity.type
_entity.pdbx_description
1 polymer ?
#
loop_
_entity_poly.entity_id
_entity_poly.type
_entity_poly.pdbx_seq_one_letter_code
_entity_poly.pdbx_strand_id
1 'polypeptide(L)'
;MLRVAAVQYAVGEDVAENLATALRMVGRAVEAGAEVVVLPEFGNHVSWYADREHARRHAQRLDGEFVRSLAAAAAEHGIYLMVNCTLLREDGRVGGSNVLLGPDGSVLAVSDKQVLMGSERDHIDPAVDRIAPVDTPVGRLGLYSCMDGVIYETPRMLAVEGAQVLLNSLNSFALDEASLHVPVRAVENKVWVVAANKVGPLVPAHSIEAVAERVGVPVDRLHGAGESQIVAPDGTVVAVAPRTGEAVVVADIDVTLADDKSRPDGTDVIASRRPDLYGPIAEAPRGRTAPAGADEIRAAVLTPSVGSGDAELPALLAEAVAAGADLVVLPERAGLGAVDIAPLLTGTTTRVVTSVVDDAGAHVGLVVSADGVEHVQPQLHGRGAAQAASGGEAGGEAGGADGIGVLTTPWGRLAVVVGDDALYPETFRLVALADADVVAVPFSVAERHDVDLMLLERAAENRLNLAVASRPHPEHGAGALIPLSADFTLWGEWSGPFQGVISRPDPVPARVGVTVATLRPVCATNRFVSRGTDVVDGRPWHLASALTAVLVRD
;
A
#
# COMPACT_ATOMS: atom_id res chain seq x y z
N MET A 1 -5.80 26.00 -9.80
CA MET A 1 -6.60 24.89 -10.34
C MET A 1 -5.89 24.34 -11.54
N LEU A 2 -5.67 23.03 -11.57
CA LEU A 2 -5.06 22.27 -12.66
C LEU A 2 -6.09 21.25 -13.14
N ARG A 3 -6.33 21.13 -14.45
CA ARG A 3 -7.22 20.08 -14.96
C ARG A 3 -6.44 18.84 -15.37
N VAL A 4 -6.75 17.70 -14.76
CA VAL A 4 -6.05 16.43 -15.02
C VAL A 4 -6.97 15.37 -15.60
N ALA A 5 -6.42 14.44 -16.38
CA ALA A 5 -7.16 13.32 -16.98
C ALA A 5 -6.50 11.97 -16.70
N ALA A 6 -7.32 11.00 -16.29
CA ALA A 6 -6.99 9.59 -16.35
C ALA A 6 -7.71 8.95 -17.56
N VAL A 7 -6.94 8.31 -18.43
CA VAL A 7 -7.42 7.78 -19.71
C VAL A 7 -7.49 6.26 -19.65
N GLN A 8 -8.56 5.69 -20.18
CA GLN A 8 -8.85 4.26 -20.13
C GLN A 8 -9.13 3.71 -21.53
N TYR A 9 -8.35 2.73 -21.98
CA TYR A 9 -8.57 2.02 -23.24
C TYR A 9 -7.91 0.63 -23.23
N ALA A 10 -8.25 -0.17 -24.23
CA ALA A 10 -7.67 -1.50 -24.44
C ALA A 10 -6.41 -1.41 -25.31
N VAL A 11 -5.45 -2.29 -25.04
CA VAL A 11 -4.20 -2.38 -25.82
C VAL A 11 -4.10 -3.79 -26.38
N GLY A 12 -3.81 -3.90 -27.68
CA GLY A 12 -3.61 -5.16 -28.39
C GLY A 12 -2.14 -5.44 -28.72
N GLU A 13 -1.92 -6.33 -29.69
CA GLU A 13 -0.58 -6.74 -30.16
C GLU A 13 -0.02 -5.83 -31.28
N ASP A 14 -0.87 -5.00 -31.92
CA ASP A 14 -0.44 -4.10 -32.99
C ASP A 14 -0.07 -2.71 -32.44
N VAL A 15 1.21 -2.36 -32.53
CA VAL A 15 1.75 -1.10 -32.01
C VAL A 15 1.15 0.13 -32.71
N ALA A 16 0.87 0.05 -34.01
CA ALA A 16 0.35 1.16 -34.79
C ALA A 16 -1.13 1.42 -34.46
N GLU A 17 -1.94 0.37 -34.30
CA GLU A 17 -3.33 0.49 -33.83
C GLU A 17 -3.41 1.04 -32.40
N ASN A 18 -2.50 0.57 -31.53
CA ASN A 18 -2.39 1.05 -30.16
C ASN A 18 -2.00 2.54 -30.12
N LEU A 19 -1.06 2.98 -30.96
CA LEU A 19 -0.68 4.38 -31.09
C LEU A 19 -1.84 5.25 -31.60
N ALA A 20 -2.55 4.80 -32.64
CA ALA A 20 -3.71 5.50 -33.16
C ALA A 20 -4.81 5.66 -32.10
N THR A 21 -5.02 4.62 -31.29
CA THR A 21 -5.95 4.65 -30.15
C THR A 21 -5.48 5.63 -29.08
N ALA A 22 -4.20 5.58 -28.69
CA ALA A 22 -3.63 6.49 -27.70
C ALA A 22 -3.79 7.96 -28.13
N LEU A 23 -3.44 8.31 -29.37
CA LEU A 23 -3.57 9.66 -29.91
C LEU A 23 -5.03 10.13 -29.93
N ARG A 24 -5.97 9.28 -30.36
CA ARG A 24 -7.41 9.60 -30.33
C ARG A 24 -7.90 9.85 -28.90
N MET A 25 -7.44 9.05 -27.95
CA MET A 25 -7.86 9.18 -26.55
C MET A 25 -7.21 10.39 -25.86
N VAL A 26 -5.97 10.75 -26.20
CA VAL A 26 -5.34 12.02 -25.83
C VAL A 26 -6.15 13.19 -26.37
N GLY A 27 -6.56 13.15 -27.64
CA GLY A 27 -7.42 14.17 -28.24
C GLY A 27 -8.73 14.37 -27.45
N ARG A 28 -9.36 13.29 -27.00
CA ARG A 28 -10.56 13.37 -26.13
C ARG A 28 -10.27 14.00 -24.76
N ALA A 29 -9.09 13.78 -24.18
CA ALA A 29 -8.68 14.41 -22.93
C ALA A 29 -8.41 15.92 -23.11
N VAL A 30 -7.81 16.30 -24.24
CA VAL A 30 -7.58 17.70 -24.62
C VAL A 30 -8.90 18.42 -24.90
N GLU A 31 -9.84 17.78 -25.60
CA GLU A 31 -11.21 18.30 -25.80
C GLU A 31 -11.93 18.53 -24.46
N ALA A 32 -11.63 17.70 -23.45
CA ALA A 32 -12.12 17.85 -22.09
C ALA A 32 -11.33 18.89 -21.26
N GLY A 33 -10.34 19.57 -21.85
CA GLY A 33 -9.55 20.66 -21.25
C GLY A 33 -8.40 20.21 -20.35
N ALA A 34 -7.97 18.95 -20.40
CA ALA A 34 -6.91 18.45 -19.54
C ALA A 34 -5.53 19.04 -19.89
N GLU A 35 -4.78 19.41 -18.85
CA GLU A 35 -3.42 19.95 -18.93
C GLU A 35 -2.37 18.88 -18.58
N VAL A 36 -2.75 17.88 -17.77
CA VAL A 36 -1.96 16.67 -17.49
C VAL A 36 -2.80 15.46 -17.85
N VAL A 37 -2.25 14.57 -18.68
CA VAL A 37 -2.92 13.36 -19.17
C VAL A 37 -2.09 12.14 -18.83
N VAL A 38 -2.72 11.14 -18.21
CA VAL A 38 -2.08 9.85 -17.86
C VAL A 38 -2.70 8.74 -18.71
N LEU A 39 -1.86 8.00 -19.43
CA LEU A 39 -2.26 6.82 -20.20
C LEU A 39 -2.00 5.52 -19.42
N PRO A 40 -2.70 4.41 -19.74
CA PRO A 40 -2.47 3.11 -19.12
C PRO A 40 -1.08 2.52 -19.36
N GLU A 41 -0.71 1.54 -18.53
CA GLU A 41 0.61 0.89 -18.57
C GLU A 41 0.80 0.02 -19.81
N PHE A 42 2.03 -0.13 -20.34
CA PHE A 42 2.28 -0.88 -21.57
C PHE A 42 1.34 -0.47 -22.72
N GLY A 43 1.27 0.83 -23.00
CA GLY A 43 0.39 1.42 -24.01
C GLY A 43 0.72 1.03 -25.45
N ASN A 44 1.90 0.45 -25.70
CA ASN A 44 2.36 0.06 -27.04
C ASN A 44 2.00 -1.38 -27.43
N HIS A 45 1.87 -2.29 -26.47
CA HIS A 45 1.69 -3.72 -26.71
C HIS A 45 1.18 -4.40 -25.44
N VAL A 46 0.39 -5.48 -25.54
CA VAL A 46 0.06 -6.32 -24.37
C VAL A 46 1.33 -6.80 -23.67
N SER A 47 1.38 -6.78 -22.34
CA SER A 47 2.57 -7.15 -21.56
C SER A 47 2.75 -8.68 -21.45
N TRP A 48 2.64 -9.37 -22.58
CA TRP A 48 2.66 -10.81 -22.73
C TRP A 48 3.60 -11.20 -23.86
N TYR A 49 4.75 -11.74 -23.51
CA TYR A 49 5.81 -12.06 -24.47
C TYR A 49 6.09 -13.57 -24.49
N ALA A 50 6.58 -14.07 -25.61
CA ALA A 50 7.03 -15.46 -25.70
C ALA A 50 8.41 -15.64 -25.04
N ASP A 51 9.27 -14.64 -25.21
CA ASP A 51 10.64 -14.58 -24.71
C ASP A 51 11.14 -13.12 -24.68
N ARG A 52 12.38 -12.93 -24.21
CA ARG A 52 13.04 -11.61 -24.17
C ARG A 52 13.28 -11.01 -25.55
N GLU A 53 13.44 -11.83 -26.59
CA GLU A 53 13.63 -11.34 -27.96
C GLU A 53 12.31 -10.77 -28.51
N HIS A 54 11.18 -11.42 -28.21
CA HIS A 54 9.84 -10.93 -28.52
C HIS A 54 9.58 -9.58 -27.84
N ALA A 55 9.88 -9.49 -26.53
CA ALA A 55 9.80 -8.22 -25.80
C ALA A 55 10.65 -7.13 -26.48
N ARG A 56 11.90 -7.46 -26.86
CA ARG A 56 12.80 -6.54 -27.55
C ARG A 56 12.29 -6.11 -28.94
N ARG A 57 11.67 -7.01 -29.71
CA ARG A 57 11.11 -6.69 -31.04
C ARG A 57 9.95 -5.69 -30.97
N HIS A 58 9.14 -5.77 -29.91
CA HIS A 58 8.02 -4.85 -29.67
C HIS A 58 8.39 -3.66 -28.77
N ALA A 59 9.62 -3.60 -28.26
CA ALA A 59 10.11 -2.49 -27.46
C ALA A 59 10.23 -1.23 -28.31
N GLN A 60 9.76 -0.13 -27.76
CA GLN A 60 9.86 1.20 -28.35
C GLN A 60 11.23 1.81 -28.05
N ARG A 61 11.52 2.94 -28.70
CA ARG A 61 12.68 3.77 -28.39
C ARG A 61 12.19 5.19 -28.10
N LEU A 62 12.97 5.95 -27.33
CA LEU A 62 12.65 7.37 -27.06
C LEU A 62 12.62 8.19 -28.35
N ASP A 63 13.50 7.86 -29.29
CA ASP A 63 13.52 8.39 -30.65
C ASP A 63 12.71 7.51 -31.62
N GLY A 64 11.79 6.68 -31.14
CA GLY A 64 10.92 5.84 -31.95
C GLY A 64 9.66 6.58 -32.42
N GLU A 65 8.96 6.03 -33.41
CA GLU A 65 7.70 6.59 -33.91
C GLU A 65 6.64 6.73 -32.81
N PHE A 66 6.47 5.70 -31.96
CA PHE A 66 5.48 5.72 -30.88
C PHE A 66 5.69 6.90 -29.92
N VAL A 67 6.90 7.07 -29.39
CA VAL A 67 7.21 8.16 -28.44
C VAL A 67 7.18 9.52 -29.14
N ARG A 68 7.75 9.65 -30.35
CA ARG A 68 7.75 10.92 -31.08
C ARG A 68 6.34 11.39 -31.45
N SER A 69 5.45 10.49 -31.83
CA SER A 69 4.07 10.85 -32.18
C SER A 69 3.29 11.35 -30.95
N LEU A 70 3.48 10.72 -29.79
CA LEU A 70 2.91 11.21 -28.53
C LEU A 70 3.55 12.52 -28.07
N ALA A 71 4.87 12.69 -28.27
CA ALA A 71 5.57 13.94 -27.97
C ALA A 71 5.08 15.09 -28.86
N ALA A 72 4.84 14.82 -30.16
CA ALA A 72 4.26 15.78 -31.07
C ALA A 72 2.83 16.17 -30.66
N ALA A 73 2.01 15.21 -30.22
CA ALA A 73 0.67 15.49 -29.70
C ALA A 73 0.72 16.32 -28.40
N ALA A 74 1.65 16.02 -27.49
CA ALA A 74 1.86 16.82 -26.29
C ALA A 74 2.25 18.27 -26.62
N ALA A 75 3.14 18.46 -27.61
CA ALA A 75 3.54 19.77 -28.10
C ALA A 75 2.41 20.53 -28.81
N GLU A 76 1.65 19.84 -29.66
CA GLU A 76 0.52 20.41 -30.42
C GLU A 76 -0.56 20.95 -29.47
N HIS A 77 -0.82 20.23 -28.38
CA HIS A 77 -1.88 20.57 -27.43
C HIS A 77 -1.39 21.33 -26.20
N GLY A 78 -0.08 21.48 -26.00
CA GLY A 78 0.50 22.18 -24.87
C GLY A 78 0.24 21.50 -23.53
N ILE A 79 0.27 20.17 -23.48
CA ILE A 79 -0.05 19.36 -22.28
C ILE A 79 1.17 18.60 -21.75
N TYR A 80 1.12 18.22 -20.47
CA TYR A 80 1.97 17.15 -19.94
C TYR A 80 1.30 15.80 -20.21
N LEU A 81 2.04 14.88 -20.81
CA LEU A 81 1.53 13.55 -21.17
C LEU A 81 2.43 12.48 -20.57
N MET A 82 1.88 11.66 -19.67
CA MET A 82 2.53 10.45 -19.19
C MET A 82 2.05 9.25 -20.00
N VAL A 83 2.99 8.53 -20.58
CA VAL A 83 2.77 7.23 -21.21
C VAL A 83 3.71 6.20 -20.59
N ASN A 84 3.27 4.95 -20.51
CA ASN A 84 4.15 3.85 -20.20
C ASN A 84 4.18 2.86 -21.36
N CYS A 85 5.37 2.34 -21.68
CA CYS A 85 5.57 1.38 -22.77
C CYS A 85 6.75 0.45 -22.47
N THR A 86 6.80 -0.69 -23.16
CA THR A 86 8.02 -1.49 -23.20
C THR A 86 9.07 -0.71 -23.97
N LEU A 87 10.19 -0.35 -23.34
CA LEU A 87 11.18 0.58 -23.87
C LEU A 87 12.57 -0.07 -23.91
N LEU A 88 13.23 0.01 -25.06
CA LEU A 88 14.62 -0.40 -25.26
C LEU A 88 15.55 0.79 -24.96
N ARG A 89 16.37 0.63 -23.93
CA ARG A 89 17.42 1.59 -23.53
C ARG A 89 18.65 1.48 -24.41
N GLU A 90 19.49 2.51 -24.40
CA GLU A 90 20.74 2.55 -25.17
C GLU A 90 21.75 1.49 -24.71
N ASP A 91 21.75 1.16 -23.42
CA ASP A 91 22.57 0.09 -22.82
C ASP A 91 22.05 -1.33 -23.16
N GLY A 92 20.93 -1.43 -23.89
CA GLY A 92 20.33 -2.67 -24.33
C GLY A 92 19.30 -3.27 -23.38
N ARG A 93 19.09 -2.70 -22.18
CA ARG A 93 18.01 -3.11 -21.27
C ARG A 93 16.64 -2.85 -21.87
N VAL A 94 15.68 -3.69 -21.53
CA VAL A 94 14.28 -3.54 -21.94
C VAL A 94 13.42 -3.42 -20.69
N GLY A 95 12.88 -2.24 -20.42
CA GLY A 95 12.04 -1.99 -19.24
C GLY A 95 10.57 -1.77 -19.59
N GLY A 96 9.69 -1.91 -18.60
CA GLY A 96 8.36 -1.29 -18.65
C GLY A 96 8.50 0.13 -18.11
N SER A 97 8.53 1.12 -19.00
CA SER A 97 9.04 2.45 -18.67
C SER A 97 7.96 3.52 -18.81
N ASN A 98 7.84 4.37 -17.79
CA ASN A 98 7.12 5.63 -17.83
C ASN A 98 7.95 6.68 -18.56
N VAL A 99 7.32 7.43 -19.47
CA VAL A 99 7.88 8.58 -20.17
C VAL A 99 6.97 9.77 -19.91
N LEU A 100 7.51 10.81 -19.27
CA LEU A 100 6.82 12.09 -19.13
C LEU A 100 7.21 13.01 -20.26
N LEU A 101 6.22 13.42 -21.05
CA LEU A 101 6.37 14.36 -22.15
C LEU A 101 5.88 15.73 -21.72
N GLY A 102 6.67 16.76 -22.00
CA GLY A 102 6.34 18.15 -21.71
C GLY A 102 5.47 18.79 -22.79
N PRO A 103 4.94 19.99 -22.50
CA PRO A 103 4.05 20.74 -23.40
C PRO A 103 4.75 21.29 -24.66
N ASP A 104 6.06 21.15 -24.76
CA ASP A 104 6.87 21.44 -25.95
C ASP A 104 7.32 20.18 -26.70
N GLY A 105 6.88 19.00 -26.25
CA GLY A 105 7.27 17.69 -26.78
C GLY A 105 8.62 17.18 -26.26
N SER A 106 9.26 17.86 -25.30
CA SER A 106 10.47 17.35 -24.66
C SER A 106 10.18 16.14 -23.78
N VAL A 107 11.14 15.21 -23.66
CA VAL A 107 11.09 14.14 -22.66
C VAL A 107 11.61 14.71 -21.36
N LEU A 108 10.72 14.93 -20.39
CA LEU A 108 11.05 15.52 -19.09
C LEU A 108 11.60 14.50 -18.10
N ALA A 109 11.10 13.26 -18.16
CA ALA A 109 11.58 12.17 -17.33
C ALA A 109 11.31 10.81 -17.97
N VAL A 110 12.13 9.83 -17.58
CA VAL A 110 11.88 8.42 -17.89
C VAL A 110 12.21 7.57 -16.67
N SER A 111 11.27 6.74 -16.22
CA SER A 111 11.49 5.78 -15.12
C SER A 111 11.11 4.38 -15.54
N ASP A 112 11.87 3.39 -15.11
CA ASP A 112 11.49 1.98 -15.26
C ASP A 112 10.64 1.56 -14.06
N LYS A 113 9.71 0.62 -14.28
CA LYS A 113 8.95 -0.04 -13.21
C LYS A 113 9.90 -0.72 -12.22
N GLN A 114 9.71 -0.50 -10.93
CA GLN A 114 10.64 -0.99 -9.91
C GLN A 114 10.29 -2.42 -9.49
N VAL A 115 8.99 -2.71 -9.34
CA VAL A 115 8.47 -4.02 -8.94
C VAL A 115 7.78 -4.69 -10.12
N LEU A 116 8.46 -5.67 -10.71
CA LEU A 116 7.92 -6.46 -11.81
C LEU A 116 7.00 -7.58 -11.31
N MET A 117 5.88 -7.80 -12.00
CA MET A 117 4.93 -8.86 -11.67
C MET A 117 4.97 -10.01 -12.68
N GLY A 118 5.05 -11.23 -12.17
CA GLY A 118 4.76 -12.42 -12.97
C GLY A 118 5.62 -12.57 -14.22
N SER A 119 4.97 -12.67 -15.40
CA SER A 119 5.66 -12.84 -16.69
C SER A 119 6.53 -11.65 -17.08
N GLU A 120 6.32 -10.47 -16.51
CA GLU A 120 7.21 -9.31 -16.73
C GLU A 120 8.66 -9.66 -16.38
N ARG A 121 8.86 -10.37 -15.28
CA ARG A 121 10.18 -10.77 -14.77
C ARG A 121 10.96 -11.69 -15.71
N ASP A 122 10.25 -12.41 -16.57
CA ASP A 122 10.87 -13.35 -17.52
C ASP A 122 11.36 -12.63 -18.77
N HIS A 123 10.88 -11.40 -19.01
CA HIS A 123 10.95 -10.78 -20.34
C HIS A 123 11.53 -9.37 -20.34
N ILE A 124 11.39 -8.62 -19.25
CA ILE A 124 11.88 -7.24 -19.10
C ILE A 124 12.73 -7.09 -17.83
N ASP A 125 13.46 -5.99 -17.76
CA ASP A 125 14.41 -5.64 -16.70
C ASP A 125 13.76 -4.66 -15.72
N PRO A 126 13.97 -4.84 -14.40
CA PRO A 126 13.49 -3.91 -13.39
C PRO A 126 14.32 -2.62 -13.39
N ALA A 127 13.81 -1.60 -12.71
CA ALA A 127 14.57 -0.38 -12.46
C ALA A 127 15.89 -0.66 -11.70
N VAL A 128 16.96 -0.06 -12.23
CA VAL A 128 18.28 -0.02 -11.57
C VAL A 128 18.58 1.36 -10.97
N ASP A 129 17.85 2.37 -11.44
CA ASP A 129 18.00 3.75 -11.03
C ASP A 129 16.72 4.20 -10.32
N ARG A 130 16.94 5.01 -9.30
CA ARG A 130 15.89 5.66 -8.56
C ARG A 130 15.36 6.86 -9.37
N ILE A 131 14.05 7.08 -9.37
CA ILE A 131 13.42 8.26 -9.97
C ILE A 131 13.06 9.29 -8.88
N ALA A 132 13.30 10.57 -9.18
CA ALA A 132 12.84 11.70 -8.38
C ALA A 132 11.64 12.38 -9.04
N PRO A 133 10.78 13.07 -8.28
CA PRO A 133 9.70 13.87 -8.87
C PRO A 133 10.22 14.98 -9.80
N VAL A 134 9.41 15.33 -10.80
CA VAL A 134 9.73 16.34 -11.81
C VAL A 134 9.08 17.67 -11.44
N ASP A 135 9.89 18.72 -11.32
CA ASP A 135 9.37 20.08 -11.16
C ASP A 135 8.79 20.60 -12.47
N THR A 136 7.53 21.06 -12.41
CA THR A 136 6.85 21.66 -13.55
C THR A 136 6.04 22.88 -13.11
N PRO A 137 5.71 23.81 -14.03
CA PRO A 137 4.76 24.89 -13.79
C PRO A 137 3.39 24.46 -13.22
N VAL A 138 2.98 23.21 -13.42
CA VAL A 138 1.68 22.69 -12.94
C VAL A 138 1.78 21.97 -11.59
N GLY A 139 2.98 21.91 -11.00
CA GLY A 139 3.26 21.23 -9.74
C GLY A 139 4.37 20.19 -9.87
N ARG A 140 4.75 19.58 -8.76
CA ARG A 140 5.78 18.53 -8.72
C ARG A 140 5.16 17.15 -8.98
N LEU A 141 5.52 16.53 -10.10
CA LEU A 141 4.91 15.29 -10.61
C LEU A 141 5.76 14.06 -10.29
N GLY A 142 5.19 13.05 -9.63
CA GLY A 142 5.82 11.75 -9.40
C GLY A 142 5.27 10.67 -10.33
N LEU A 143 6.11 9.74 -10.81
CA LEU A 143 5.71 8.71 -11.80
C LEU A 143 5.93 7.31 -11.25
N TYR A 144 4.91 6.45 -11.33
CA TYR A 144 5.03 5.02 -10.99
C TYR A 144 4.04 4.16 -11.80
N SER A 145 4.16 2.83 -11.71
CA SER A 145 3.27 1.93 -12.46
C SER A 145 2.85 0.67 -11.70
N CYS A 146 1.54 0.42 -11.68
CA CYS A 146 0.91 -0.84 -11.27
C CYS A 146 1.46 -1.39 -9.95
N MET A 147 2.22 -2.50 -9.97
CA MET A 147 2.75 -3.10 -8.75
C MET A 147 3.59 -2.16 -7.88
N ASP A 148 4.18 -1.10 -8.45
CA ASP A 148 4.85 -0.06 -7.67
C ASP A 148 3.91 0.64 -6.68
N GLY A 149 2.60 0.65 -6.94
CA GLY A 149 1.56 1.22 -6.08
C GLY A 149 0.75 0.21 -5.28
N VAL A 150 0.99 -1.10 -5.44
CA VAL A 150 0.43 -2.15 -4.57
C VAL A 150 1.27 -2.30 -3.28
N ILE A 151 2.52 -1.83 -3.33
CA ILE A 151 3.35 -1.58 -2.15
C ILE A 151 3.54 -0.07 -1.95
N TYR A 152 3.91 0.35 -0.74
CA TYR A 152 4.00 1.78 -0.42
C TYR A 152 5.34 2.42 -0.83
N GLU A 153 6.43 1.65 -0.98
CA GLU A 153 7.78 2.21 -1.04
C GLU A 153 7.96 3.23 -2.16
N THR A 154 7.54 2.90 -3.37
CA THR A 154 7.66 3.79 -4.54
C THR A 154 6.86 5.09 -4.38
N PRO A 155 5.53 5.05 -4.12
CA PRO A 155 4.75 6.29 -3.92
C PRO A 155 5.22 7.08 -2.69
N ARG A 156 5.64 6.41 -1.60
CA ARG A 156 6.19 7.08 -0.42
C ARG A 156 7.49 7.80 -0.71
N MET A 157 8.42 7.20 -1.45
CA MET A 157 9.67 7.85 -1.85
C MET A 157 9.41 9.12 -2.66
N LEU A 158 8.48 9.07 -3.62
CA LEU A 158 8.10 10.23 -4.44
C LEU A 158 7.47 11.34 -3.57
N ALA A 159 6.60 10.99 -2.63
CA ALA A 159 5.95 11.95 -1.74
C ALA A 159 6.92 12.58 -0.73
N VAL A 160 7.86 11.80 -0.19
CA VAL A 160 8.92 12.29 0.72
C VAL A 160 9.82 13.30 -0.01
N GLU A 161 10.01 13.15 -1.33
CA GLU A 161 10.71 14.14 -2.17
C GLU A 161 9.84 15.30 -2.65
N GLY A 162 8.61 15.40 -2.14
CA GLY A 162 7.73 16.54 -2.35
C GLY A 162 6.82 16.42 -3.57
N ALA A 163 6.64 15.24 -4.18
CA ALA A 163 5.61 15.08 -5.20
C ALA A 163 4.24 15.56 -4.67
N GLN A 164 3.55 16.37 -5.46
CA GLN A 164 2.21 16.88 -5.16
C GLN A 164 1.13 16.10 -5.91
N VAL A 165 1.48 15.60 -7.09
CA VAL A 165 0.61 14.76 -7.92
C VAL A 165 1.39 13.52 -8.35
N LEU A 166 0.87 12.34 -8.01
CA LEU A 166 1.39 11.08 -8.49
C LEU A 166 0.61 10.64 -9.73
N LEU A 167 1.34 10.29 -10.77
CA LEU A 167 0.81 9.80 -12.03
C LEU A 167 1.06 8.29 -12.09
N ASN A 168 -0.03 7.51 -12.14
CA ASN A 168 0.01 6.06 -12.05
C ASN A 168 -0.55 5.41 -13.32
N SER A 169 0.30 4.73 -14.06
CA SER A 169 -0.12 3.89 -15.18
C SER A 169 -0.37 2.46 -14.69
N LEU A 170 -1.54 1.89 -15.01
CA LEU A 170 -1.97 0.57 -14.55
C LEU A 170 -2.23 -0.39 -15.74
N ASN A 171 -1.82 -1.65 -15.58
CA ASN A 171 -2.19 -2.81 -16.41
C ASN A 171 -2.70 -3.91 -15.47
N SER A 172 -3.88 -3.69 -14.88
CA SER A 172 -4.39 -4.57 -13.82
C SER A 172 -5.84 -4.98 -14.05
N PHE A 173 -6.11 -6.28 -13.88
CA PHE A 173 -7.46 -6.86 -13.83
C PHE A 173 -8.05 -6.87 -12.40
N ALA A 174 -7.26 -6.42 -11.41
CA ALA A 174 -7.60 -6.50 -10.00
C ALA A 174 -8.53 -5.33 -9.60
N LEU A 175 -9.62 -5.65 -8.91
CA LEU A 175 -10.65 -4.72 -8.43
C LEU A 175 -10.20 -3.97 -7.16
N ASP A 176 -9.24 -4.52 -6.43
CA ASP A 176 -8.63 -3.89 -5.27
C ASP A 176 -7.67 -2.74 -5.62
N GLU A 177 -7.30 -2.56 -6.89
CA GLU A 177 -6.59 -1.36 -7.35
C GLU A 177 -7.40 -0.09 -7.08
N ALA A 178 -8.61 -0.03 -7.65
CA ALA A 178 -9.44 1.16 -7.55
C ALA A 178 -10.05 1.32 -6.15
N SER A 179 -10.34 0.20 -5.48
CA SER A 179 -11.05 0.20 -4.20
C SER A 179 -10.16 0.23 -2.95
N LEU A 180 -8.85 0.05 -3.08
CA LEU A 180 -7.90 0.06 -1.97
C LEU A 180 -6.56 0.71 -2.34
N HIS A 181 -5.79 0.12 -3.27
CA HIS A 181 -4.38 0.50 -3.49
C HIS A 181 -4.21 1.94 -3.98
N VAL A 182 -5.00 2.38 -4.96
CA VAL A 182 -4.87 3.76 -5.48
C VAL A 182 -5.32 4.79 -4.43
N PRO A 183 -6.48 4.66 -3.76
CA PRO A 183 -6.89 5.65 -2.77
C PRO A 183 -5.97 5.73 -1.54
N VAL A 184 -5.45 4.60 -1.07
CA VAL A 184 -4.55 4.61 0.09
C VAL A 184 -3.24 5.33 -0.20
N ARG A 185 -2.70 5.25 -1.44
CA ARG A 185 -1.49 6.00 -1.83
C ARG A 185 -1.70 7.50 -1.80
N ALA A 186 -2.91 7.98 -2.11
CA ALA A 186 -3.24 9.39 -2.03
C ALA A 186 -3.25 9.86 -0.57
N VAL A 187 -4.01 9.16 0.28
CA VAL A 187 -4.27 9.62 1.65
C VAL A 187 -3.09 9.44 2.60
N GLU A 188 -2.34 8.34 2.47
CA GLU A 188 -1.18 8.08 3.34
C GLU A 188 -0.03 9.07 3.10
N ASN A 189 0.02 9.64 1.89
CA ASN A 189 1.05 10.59 1.46
C ASN A 189 0.53 12.05 1.43
N LYS A 190 -0.77 12.26 1.61
CA LYS A 190 -1.48 13.54 1.43
C LYS A 190 -1.11 14.18 0.08
N VAL A 191 -1.31 13.45 -1.01
CA VAL A 191 -1.02 13.88 -2.41
C VAL A 191 -2.17 13.53 -3.33
N TRP A 192 -2.25 14.21 -4.48
CA TRP A 192 -3.16 13.80 -5.55
C TRP A 192 -2.64 12.54 -6.24
N VAL A 193 -3.54 11.67 -6.70
CA VAL A 193 -3.20 10.53 -7.57
C VAL A 193 -4.08 10.55 -8.81
N VAL A 194 -3.47 10.46 -9.99
CA VAL A 194 -4.14 10.31 -11.29
C VAL A 194 -3.77 8.93 -11.84
N ALA A 195 -4.70 7.98 -11.76
CA ALA A 195 -4.47 6.58 -12.08
C ALA A 195 -5.24 6.14 -13.34
N ALA A 196 -4.51 5.71 -14.36
CA ALA A 196 -5.05 5.29 -15.65
C ALA A 196 -4.88 3.77 -15.81
N ASN A 197 -5.98 3.03 -15.89
CA ASN A 197 -5.99 1.58 -16.04
C ASN A 197 -6.53 1.13 -17.40
N LYS A 198 -6.15 -0.09 -17.79
CA LYS A 198 -6.67 -0.73 -18.99
C LYS A 198 -8.08 -1.27 -18.81
N VAL A 199 -8.73 -1.46 -19.95
CA VAL A 199 -9.90 -2.32 -20.12
C VAL A 199 -9.64 -3.34 -21.23
N GLY A 200 -10.50 -4.35 -21.34
CA GLY A 200 -10.34 -5.39 -22.36
C GLY A 200 -9.16 -6.34 -22.04
N PRO A 201 -8.85 -7.28 -22.95
CA PRO A 201 -7.87 -8.34 -22.69
C PRO A 201 -6.49 -7.83 -22.27
N LEU A 202 -5.93 -8.36 -21.17
CA LEU A 202 -4.53 -8.12 -20.75
C LEU A 202 -3.56 -9.19 -21.27
N VAL A 203 -4.09 -10.15 -22.02
CA VAL A 203 -3.35 -11.21 -22.72
C VAL A 203 -3.80 -11.23 -24.18
N PRO A 204 -3.03 -11.87 -25.10
CA PRO A 204 -3.42 -11.97 -26.50
C PRO A 204 -4.83 -12.54 -26.66
N ALA A 205 -5.71 -11.79 -27.33
CA ALA A 205 -7.14 -12.12 -27.40
C ALA A 205 -7.40 -13.50 -28.02
N HIS A 206 -6.55 -13.92 -28.96
CA HIS A 206 -6.65 -15.23 -29.63
C HIS A 206 -6.23 -16.41 -28.74
N SER A 207 -5.64 -16.15 -27.57
CA SER A 207 -5.14 -17.16 -26.63
C SER A 207 -5.81 -17.08 -25.25
N ILE A 208 -6.81 -16.19 -25.05
CA ILE A 208 -7.33 -15.87 -23.73
C ILE A 208 -8.01 -17.06 -23.05
N GLU A 209 -8.71 -17.91 -23.81
CA GLU A 209 -9.35 -19.11 -23.28
C GLU A 209 -8.31 -20.12 -22.78
N ALA A 210 -7.23 -20.32 -23.55
CA ALA A 210 -6.14 -21.22 -23.17
C ALA A 210 -5.35 -20.70 -21.96
N VAL A 211 -5.18 -19.37 -21.86
CA VAL A 211 -4.56 -18.75 -20.69
C VAL A 211 -5.46 -18.92 -19.47
N ALA A 212 -6.76 -18.63 -19.59
CA ALA A 212 -7.75 -18.77 -18.52
C ALA A 212 -7.77 -20.20 -17.94
N GLU A 213 -7.80 -21.21 -18.82
CA GLU A 213 -7.75 -22.62 -18.42
C GLU A 213 -6.44 -22.94 -17.68
N ARG A 214 -5.29 -22.53 -18.23
CA ARG A 214 -3.97 -22.84 -17.66
C ARG A 214 -3.75 -22.21 -16.29
N VAL A 215 -4.28 -21.01 -16.06
CA VAL A 215 -4.03 -20.25 -14.83
C VAL A 215 -5.18 -20.29 -13.83
N GLY A 216 -6.29 -20.97 -14.16
CA GLY A 216 -7.46 -21.11 -13.29
C GLY A 216 -8.23 -19.81 -13.07
N VAL A 217 -8.07 -18.81 -13.94
CA VAL A 217 -8.72 -17.49 -13.83
C VAL A 217 -9.80 -17.38 -14.91
N PRO A 218 -11.04 -16.99 -14.57
CA PRO A 218 -12.09 -16.79 -15.57
C PRO A 218 -11.70 -15.76 -16.64
N VAL A 219 -12.17 -15.95 -17.89
CA VAL A 219 -11.82 -15.07 -19.03
C VAL A 219 -12.15 -13.59 -18.75
N ASP A 220 -13.30 -13.31 -18.13
CA ASP A 220 -13.71 -11.94 -17.77
C ASP A 220 -12.80 -11.30 -16.71
N ARG A 221 -11.99 -12.12 -16.00
CA ARG A 221 -11.00 -11.70 -15.01
C ARG A 221 -9.57 -11.65 -15.55
N LEU A 222 -9.40 -11.86 -16.87
CA LEU A 222 -8.18 -11.54 -17.60
C LEU A 222 -8.31 -10.22 -18.38
N HIS A 223 -9.40 -9.49 -18.17
CA HIS A 223 -9.60 -8.16 -18.71
C HIS A 223 -9.19 -7.10 -17.68
N GLY A 224 -8.64 -5.98 -18.15
CA GLY A 224 -8.35 -4.84 -17.29
C GLY A 224 -9.60 -4.39 -16.54
N ALA A 225 -9.44 -4.08 -15.26
CA ALA A 225 -10.54 -3.77 -14.35
C ALA A 225 -11.23 -2.43 -14.67
N GLY A 226 -10.64 -1.61 -15.54
CA GLY A 226 -11.06 -0.25 -15.76
C GLY A 226 -10.90 0.57 -14.48
N GLU A 227 -11.92 1.38 -14.17
CA GLU A 227 -11.96 2.20 -12.95
C GLU A 227 -10.75 3.14 -12.82
N SER A 228 -10.23 3.62 -13.95
CA SER A 228 -9.29 4.75 -13.97
C SER A 228 -9.86 5.90 -13.16
N GLN A 229 -9.07 6.50 -12.26
CA GLN A 229 -9.60 7.43 -11.28
C GLN A 229 -8.63 8.55 -10.89
N ILE A 230 -9.21 9.62 -10.36
CA ILE A 230 -8.50 10.76 -9.78
C ILE A 230 -8.87 10.82 -8.30
N VAL A 231 -7.86 10.81 -7.43
CA VAL A 231 -8.03 10.76 -5.97
C VAL A 231 -7.37 11.95 -5.31
N ALA A 232 -8.10 12.58 -4.39
CA ALA A 232 -7.67 13.71 -3.59
C ALA A 232 -6.74 13.31 -2.42
N PRO A 233 -5.95 14.26 -1.87
CA PRO A 233 -5.08 14.03 -0.72
C PRO A 233 -5.75 13.45 0.53
N ASP A 234 -7.06 13.55 0.66
CA ASP A 234 -7.84 12.97 1.76
C ASP A 234 -8.38 11.55 1.46
N GLY A 235 -8.03 10.99 0.31
CA GLY A 235 -8.50 9.69 -0.17
C GLY A 235 -9.83 9.73 -0.92
N THR A 236 -10.45 10.90 -1.10
CA THR A 236 -11.70 11.03 -1.85
C THR A 236 -11.47 10.79 -3.34
N VAL A 237 -12.17 9.80 -3.90
CA VAL A 237 -12.23 9.57 -5.35
C VAL A 237 -13.12 10.64 -5.98
N VAL A 238 -12.52 11.62 -6.66
CA VAL A 238 -13.25 12.76 -7.24
C VAL A 238 -13.74 12.50 -8.67
N ALA A 239 -13.16 11.53 -9.36
CA ALA A 239 -13.62 11.04 -10.65
C ALA A 239 -13.22 9.58 -10.85
N VAL A 240 -14.10 8.76 -11.42
CA VAL A 240 -13.86 7.33 -11.69
C VAL A 240 -14.50 6.90 -13.01
N ALA A 241 -13.76 6.13 -13.80
CA ALA A 241 -14.19 5.57 -15.06
C ALA A 241 -15.04 4.30 -14.84
N PRO A 242 -15.85 3.86 -15.81
CA PRO A 242 -16.55 2.58 -15.71
C PRO A 242 -15.57 1.40 -15.66
N ARG A 243 -16.05 0.24 -15.19
CA ARG A 243 -15.30 -1.03 -15.18
C ARG A 243 -14.94 -1.56 -16.56
N THR A 244 -15.68 -1.15 -17.59
CA THR A 244 -15.48 -1.61 -18.97
C THR A 244 -15.66 -0.47 -19.95
N GLY A 245 -15.05 -0.61 -21.13
CA GLY A 245 -15.13 0.37 -22.21
C GLY A 245 -14.16 1.54 -22.06
N GLU A 246 -13.93 2.23 -23.17
CA GLU A 246 -13.05 3.39 -23.22
C GLU A 246 -13.64 4.58 -22.46
N ALA A 247 -12.80 5.28 -21.71
CA ALA A 247 -13.20 6.46 -20.97
C ALA A 247 -12.06 7.48 -20.86
N VAL A 248 -12.44 8.73 -20.67
CA VAL A 248 -11.58 9.80 -20.19
C VAL A 248 -12.31 10.40 -19.00
N VAL A 249 -11.70 10.34 -17.82
CA VAL A 249 -12.24 11.02 -16.63
C VAL A 249 -11.34 12.18 -16.27
N VAL A 250 -11.96 13.31 -15.93
CA VAL A 250 -11.29 14.58 -15.69
C VAL A 250 -11.75 15.19 -14.38
N ALA A 251 -10.86 15.91 -13.72
CA ALA A 251 -11.16 16.71 -12.55
C ALA A 251 -10.30 17.98 -12.53
N ASP A 252 -10.86 19.06 -12.00
CA ASP A 252 -10.10 20.25 -11.62
C ASP A 252 -9.57 20.03 -10.20
N ILE A 253 -8.25 20.04 -10.05
CA ILE A 253 -7.59 19.80 -8.77
C ILE A 253 -6.89 21.06 -8.29
N ASP A 254 -6.88 21.26 -6.98
CA ASP A 254 -6.01 22.24 -6.34
C ASP A 254 -4.76 21.51 -5.83
N VAL A 255 -3.67 21.63 -6.59
CA VAL A 255 -2.40 20.97 -6.30
C VAL A 255 -1.83 21.40 -4.94
N THR A 256 -2.15 22.61 -4.47
CA THR A 256 -1.67 23.12 -3.18
C THR A 256 -2.24 22.39 -1.97
N LEU A 257 -3.35 21.64 -2.14
CA LEU A 257 -3.86 20.76 -1.09
C LEU A 257 -2.88 19.63 -0.73
N ALA A 258 -1.94 19.31 -1.63
CA ALA A 258 -0.89 18.35 -1.33
C ALA A 258 0.23 18.93 -0.44
N ASP A 259 0.27 20.25 -0.23
CA ASP A 259 1.29 20.90 0.61
C ASP A 259 0.95 20.78 2.10
N ASP A 260 -0.33 20.59 2.45
CA ASP A 260 -0.76 20.30 3.81
C ASP A 260 -0.69 18.80 4.11
N LYS A 261 0.33 18.42 4.90
CA LYS A 261 0.55 17.05 5.35
C LYS A 261 -0.10 16.75 6.70
N SER A 262 -0.87 17.71 7.23
CA SER A 262 -1.44 17.63 8.57
C SER A 262 -2.65 16.70 8.63
N ARG A 263 -2.78 16.01 9.75
CA ARG A 263 -4.00 15.33 10.19
C ARG A 263 -4.83 16.27 11.10
N PRO A 264 -6.10 15.94 11.37
CA PRO A 264 -6.96 16.76 12.24
C PRO A 264 -6.40 17.03 13.64
N ASP A 265 -5.51 16.17 14.12
CA ASP A 265 -4.84 16.27 15.42
C ASP A 265 -3.54 17.11 15.39
N GLY A 266 -3.19 17.66 14.24
CA GLY A 266 -1.99 18.46 13.99
C GLY A 266 -0.74 17.66 13.62
N THR A 267 -0.82 16.34 13.50
CA THR A 267 0.31 15.50 13.11
C THR A 267 0.62 15.69 11.62
N ASP A 268 1.84 16.12 11.27
CA ASP A 268 2.34 16.13 9.89
C ASP A 268 2.90 14.73 9.56
N VAL A 269 2.22 13.98 8.69
CA VAL A 269 2.54 12.57 8.40
C VAL A 269 3.84 12.35 7.63
N ILE A 270 4.39 13.39 7.00
CA ILE A 270 5.67 13.32 6.30
C ILE A 270 6.80 13.77 7.23
N ALA A 271 6.61 14.87 7.95
CA ALA A 271 7.62 15.43 8.84
C ALA A 271 7.83 14.60 10.12
N SER A 272 6.80 13.89 10.57
CA SER A 272 6.84 13.09 11.81
C SER A 272 7.38 11.67 11.62
N ARG A 273 7.80 11.33 10.39
CA ARG A 273 8.51 10.07 10.07
C ARG A 273 9.82 9.95 10.88
N ARG A 274 10.31 8.72 11.00
CA ARG A 274 11.57 8.37 11.69
C ARG A 274 12.56 7.64 10.75
N PRO A 275 13.16 8.35 9.76
CA PRO A 275 14.07 7.74 8.79
C PRO A 275 15.24 6.98 9.40
N ASP A 276 15.67 7.38 10.61
CA ASP A 276 16.70 6.71 11.41
C ASP A 276 16.34 5.25 11.76
N LEU A 277 15.06 4.93 11.86
CA LEU A 277 14.55 3.59 12.16
C LEU A 277 14.34 2.72 10.91
N TYR A 278 14.34 3.33 9.72
CA TYR A 278 13.88 2.69 8.49
C TYR A 278 14.99 1.96 7.72
N GLY A 279 16.22 1.94 8.26
CA GLY A 279 17.38 1.25 7.68
C GLY A 279 17.09 -0.15 7.12
N PRO A 280 16.42 -1.05 7.87
CA PRO A 280 16.11 -2.42 7.40
C PRO A 280 15.31 -2.49 6.09
N ILE A 281 14.52 -1.45 5.76
CA ILE A 281 13.74 -1.40 4.52
C ILE A 281 14.67 -1.30 3.29
N ALA A 282 15.82 -0.64 3.43
CA ALA A 282 16.82 -0.49 2.36
C ALA A 282 17.85 -1.64 2.31
N GLU A 283 17.70 -2.66 3.15
CA GLU A 283 18.61 -3.81 3.14
C GLU A 283 18.15 -4.89 2.16
N ALA A 284 19.12 -5.68 1.68
CA ALA A 284 18.85 -6.81 0.81
C ALA A 284 17.86 -7.81 1.45
N PRO A 285 16.93 -8.38 0.67
CA PRO A 285 15.97 -9.37 1.15
C PRO A 285 16.66 -10.57 1.76
N ARG A 286 16.14 -11.05 2.89
CA ARG A 286 16.69 -12.20 3.62
C ARG A 286 15.81 -13.45 3.52
N GLY A 287 14.59 -13.31 3.01
CA GLY A 287 13.57 -14.33 3.14
C GLY A 287 12.98 -14.34 4.53
N ARG A 288 11.73 -14.79 4.64
CA ARG A 288 11.16 -15.17 5.93
C ARG A 288 11.92 -16.37 6.49
N THR A 289 12.32 -16.28 7.76
CA THR A 289 13.05 -17.35 8.47
C THR A 289 12.22 -17.99 9.58
N ALA A 290 11.24 -17.25 10.11
CA ALA A 290 10.36 -17.78 11.14
C ALA A 290 9.43 -18.88 10.60
N PRO A 291 9.15 -19.92 11.41
CA PRO A 291 8.16 -20.93 11.05
C PRO A 291 6.76 -20.31 10.92
N ALA A 292 5.85 -21.09 10.33
CA ALA A 292 4.43 -20.75 10.33
C ALA A 292 3.88 -20.71 11.77
N GLY A 293 3.01 -19.74 12.03
CA GLY A 293 2.15 -19.77 13.21
C GLY A 293 1.05 -20.83 13.09
N ALA A 294 0.08 -20.78 14.02
CA ALA A 294 -1.09 -21.63 13.99
C ALA A 294 -1.97 -21.36 12.75
N ASP A 295 -2.76 -22.36 12.36
CA ASP A 295 -3.71 -22.24 11.26
C ASP A 295 -4.73 -21.13 11.53
N GLU A 296 -5.27 -21.13 12.75
CA GLU A 296 -6.30 -20.20 13.19
C GLU A 296 -6.09 -19.85 14.67
N ILE A 297 -6.41 -18.60 15.02
CA ILE A 297 -6.56 -18.15 16.41
C ILE A 297 -7.86 -17.39 16.57
N ARG A 298 -8.43 -17.42 17.76
CA ARG A 298 -9.58 -16.61 18.14
C ARG A 298 -9.10 -15.28 18.70
N ALA A 299 -9.22 -14.20 17.93
CA ALA A 299 -8.87 -12.87 18.38
C ALA A 299 -10.10 -12.05 18.73
N ALA A 300 -9.96 -11.18 19.74
CA ALA A 300 -10.99 -10.24 20.15
C ALA A 300 -10.44 -8.81 20.21
N VAL A 301 -11.27 -7.85 19.85
CA VAL A 301 -11.02 -6.42 20.07
C VAL A 301 -12.13 -5.85 20.95
N LEU A 302 -11.76 -5.05 21.93
CA LEU A 302 -12.70 -4.43 22.86
C LEU A 302 -13.03 -3.01 22.39
N THR A 303 -14.31 -2.66 22.39
CA THR A 303 -14.80 -1.31 22.06
C THR A 303 -15.77 -0.87 23.15
N PRO A 304 -15.38 0.06 24.05
CA PRO A 304 -16.27 0.52 25.11
C PRO A 304 -17.44 1.33 24.56
N SER A 305 -18.53 1.45 25.34
CA SER A 305 -19.69 2.26 24.94
C SER A 305 -19.34 3.75 24.91
N VAL A 306 -20.00 4.51 24.03
CA VAL A 306 -19.88 5.97 24.01
C VAL A 306 -20.36 6.53 25.35
N GLY A 307 -19.50 7.24 26.07
CA GLY A 307 -19.85 7.93 27.32
C GLY A 307 -19.74 7.08 28.61
N SER A 308 -19.57 5.75 28.53
CA SER A 308 -19.22 4.93 29.70
C SER A 308 -17.73 5.04 30.07
N GLY A 309 -16.92 5.57 29.15
CA GLY A 309 -15.47 5.59 29.27
C GLY A 309 -14.92 4.17 29.30
N ASP A 310 -13.77 3.99 29.96
CA ASP A 310 -13.10 2.70 30.01
C ASP A 310 -13.58 1.81 31.18
N ALA A 311 -14.59 2.24 31.93
CA ALA A 311 -15.09 1.53 33.12
C ALA A 311 -15.67 0.14 32.81
N GLU A 312 -16.12 -0.08 31.57
CA GLU A 312 -16.68 -1.35 31.11
C GLU A 312 -15.60 -2.35 30.67
N LEU A 313 -14.36 -1.90 30.42
CA LEU A 313 -13.31 -2.73 29.84
C LEU A 313 -12.96 -3.97 30.67
N PRO A 314 -12.91 -3.95 32.03
CA PRO A 314 -12.67 -5.17 32.80
C PRO A 314 -13.74 -6.25 32.58
N ALA A 315 -15.01 -5.84 32.43
CA ALA A 315 -16.11 -6.77 32.20
C ALA A 315 -16.06 -7.35 30.77
N LEU A 316 -15.80 -6.49 29.77
CA LEU A 316 -15.64 -6.92 28.38
C LEU A 316 -14.41 -7.84 28.20
N LEU A 317 -13.32 -7.56 28.92
CA LEU A 317 -12.15 -8.41 28.94
C LEU A 317 -12.49 -9.78 29.54
N ALA A 318 -13.16 -9.84 30.69
CA ALA A 318 -13.59 -11.09 31.29
C ALA A 318 -14.51 -11.90 30.34
N GLU A 319 -15.40 -11.23 29.61
CA GLU A 319 -16.24 -11.85 28.58
C GLU A 319 -15.41 -12.46 27.44
N ALA A 320 -14.44 -11.72 26.90
CA ALA A 320 -13.56 -12.18 25.82
C ALA A 320 -12.70 -13.38 26.25
N VAL A 321 -12.16 -13.35 27.47
CA VAL A 321 -11.38 -14.44 28.07
C VAL A 321 -12.25 -15.67 28.28
N ALA A 322 -13.47 -15.51 28.83
CA ALA A 322 -14.41 -16.61 29.01
C ALA A 322 -14.88 -17.23 27.68
N ALA A 323 -14.89 -16.43 26.61
CA ALA A 323 -15.15 -16.90 25.24
C ALA A 323 -13.96 -17.65 24.61
N GLY A 324 -12.83 -17.79 25.32
CA GLY A 324 -11.66 -18.53 24.87
C GLY A 324 -10.85 -17.81 23.80
N ALA A 325 -10.76 -16.48 23.85
CA ALA A 325 -9.89 -15.73 22.95
C ALA A 325 -8.41 -16.02 23.25
N ASP A 326 -7.62 -16.27 22.20
CA ASP A 326 -6.15 -16.42 22.28
C ASP A 326 -5.46 -15.06 22.42
N LEU A 327 -6.04 -14.03 21.79
CA LEU A 327 -5.57 -12.65 21.78
C LEU A 327 -6.75 -11.71 22.06
N VAL A 328 -6.59 -10.78 23.00
CA VAL A 328 -7.54 -9.68 23.23
C VAL A 328 -6.80 -8.35 23.13
N VAL A 329 -7.28 -7.42 22.30
CA VAL A 329 -6.68 -6.09 22.16
C VAL A 329 -7.62 -5.03 22.72
N LEU A 330 -7.08 -4.17 23.58
CA LEU A 330 -7.77 -3.04 24.20
C LEU A 330 -7.51 -1.76 23.41
N PRO A 331 -8.43 -0.77 23.47
CA PRO A 331 -8.17 0.55 22.91
C PRO A 331 -6.92 1.20 23.48
N GLU A 332 -6.37 2.14 22.74
CA GLU A 332 -5.23 2.95 23.19
C GLU A 332 -5.49 3.59 24.55
N ARG A 333 -4.53 3.50 25.48
CA ARG A 333 -4.59 4.10 26.82
C ARG A 333 -5.86 3.73 27.57
N ALA A 334 -6.21 2.45 27.56
CA ALA A 334 -7.43 1.89 28.16
C ALA A 334 -7.55 2.00 29.69
N GLY A 335 -6.57 2.58 30.38
CA GLY A 335 -6.57 2.70 31.84
C GLY A 335 -6.44 1.38 32.60
N LEU A 336 -6.14 0.27 31.89
CA LEU A 336 -5.88 -1.04 32.47
C LEU A 336 -4.42 -1.42 32.25
N GLY A 337 -3.69 -1.55 33.35
CA GLY A 337 -2.31 -1.99 33.36
C GLY A 337 -2.18 -3.49 33.60
N ALA A 338 -0.95 -3.99 33.63
CA ALA A 338 -0.68 -5.40 33.85
C ALA A 338 -1.21 -5.94 35.19
N VAL A 339 -1.22 -5.11 36.23
CA VAL A 339 -1.72 -5.46 37.58
C VAL A 339 -3.24 -5.70 37.57
N ASP A 340 -3.97 -4.97 36.72
CA ASP A 340 -5.42 -5.12 36.57
C ASP A 340 -5.77 -6.33 35.69
N ILE A 341 -4.96 -6.56 34.66
CA ILE A 341 -5.21 -7.55 33.61
C ILE A 341 -4.79 -8.96 34.04
N ALA A 342 -3.57 -9.16 34.54
CA ALA A 342 -3.02 -10.49 34.80
C ALA A 342 -3.91 -11.38 35.69
N PRO A 343 -4.55 -10.88 36.77
CA PRO A 343 -5.46 -11.69 37.58
C PRO A 343 -6.63 -12.28 36.80
N LEU A 344 -7.15 -11.56 35.80
CA LEU A 344 -8.28 -11.99 34.95
C LEU A 344 -7.89 -13.11 33.98
N LEU A 345 -6.60 -13.33 33.76
CA LEU A 345 -6.07 -14.34 32.83
C LEU A 345 -5.68 -15.65 33.53
N THR A 346 -5.80 -15.72 34.86
CA THR A 346 -5.44 -16.89 35.65
C THR A 346 -6.11 -18.16 35.13
N GLY A 347 -5.30 -19.17 34.78
CA GLY A 347 -5.79 -20.43 34.24
C GLY A 347 -6.08 -20.44 32.74
N THR A 348 -5.69 -19.39 32.02
CA THR A 348 -5.83 -19.27 30.56
C THR A 348 -4.47 -19.09 29.87
N THR A 349 -4.42 -19.28 28.56
CA THR A 349 -3.25 -18.97 27.71
C THR A 349 -3.42 -17.68 26.92
N THR A 350 -4.48 -16.92 27.21
CA THR A 350 -4.83 -15.67 26.53
C THR A 350 -3.73 -14.63 26.74
N ARG A 351 -3.34 -13.96 25.66
CA ARG A 351 -2.56 -12.71 25.73
C ARG A 351 -3.49 -11.52 25.58
N VAL A 352 -3.30 -10.52 26.42
CA VAL A 352 -4.00 -9.24 26.33
C VAL A 352 -3.00 -8.19 25.90
N VAL A 353 -3.36 -7.39 24.90
CA VAL A 353 -2.57 -6.22 24.48
C VAL A 353 -3.30 -4.95 24.90
N THR A 354 -2.60 -4.09 25.63
CA THR A 354 -3.05 -2.78 26.09
C THR A 354 -1.96 -1.74 25.78
N SER A 355 -2.25 -0.46 25.92
CA SER A 355 -1.21 0.57 25.98
C SER A 355 -1.39 1.49 27.17
N VAL A 356 -0.28 1.97 27.71
CA VAL A 356 -0.20 2.81 28.91
C VAL A 356 0.82 3.93 28.71
N VAL A 357 0.74 4.96 29.54
CA VAL A 357 1.85 5.91 29.71
C VAL A 357 2.66 5.42 30.90
N ASP A 358 3.95 5.15 30.70
CA ASP A 358 4.82 4.66 31.76
C ASP A 358 5.25 5.77 32.73
N ASP A 359 6.01 5.41 33.77
CA ASP A 359 6.49 6.36 34.79
C ASP A 359 7.43 7.44 34.22
N ALA A 360 8.04 7.18 33.05
CA ALA A 360 8.88 8.15 32.33
C ALA A 360 8.05 9.06 31.41
N GLY A 361 6.73 8.86 31.32
CA GLY A 361 5.83 9.62 30.45
C GLY A 361 5.81 9.13 29.00
N ALA A 362 6.45 8.01 28.69
CA ALA A 362 6.45 7.42 27.36
C ALA A 362 5.19 6.58 27.14
N HIS A 363 4.62 6.67 25.93
CA HIS A 363 3.50 5.81 25.56
C HIS A 363 4.04 4.46 25.09
N VAL A 364 3.60 3.39 25.75
CA VAL A 364 4.10 2.03 25.51
C VAL A 364 2.94 1.05 25.38
N GLY A 365 3.07 0.10 24.47
CA GLY A 365 2.22 -1.08 24.34
C GLY A 365 2.73 -2.20 25.23
N LEU A 366 1.83 -2.95 25.85
CA LEU A 366 2.14 -4.07 26.72
C LEU A 366 1.44 -5.32 26.19
N VAL A 367 2.16 -6.44 26.16
CA VAL A 367 1.55 -7.78 26.06
C VAL A 367 1.55 -8.39 27.46
N VAL A 368 0.37 -8.74 27.96
CA VAL A 368 0.14 -9.24 29.31
C VAL A 368 -0.42 -10.66 29.25
N SER A 369 0.15 -11.56 30.05
CA SER A 369 -0.37 -12.90 30.32
C SER A 369 -0.71 -13.06 31.80
N ALA A 370 -1.13 -14.25 32.22
CA ALA A 370 -1.40 -14.56 33.62
C ALA A 370 -0.17 -14.36 34.53
N ASP A 371 1.04 -14.45 33.97
CA ASP A 371 2.30 -14.31 34.70
C ASP A 371 2.79 -12.85 34.75
N GLY A 372 2.07 -11.90 34.12
CA GLY A 372 2.42 -10.48 34.07
C GLY A 372 2.78 -10.01 32.66
N VAL A 373 3.69 -9.03 32.55
CA VAL A 373 4.11 -8.45 31.27
C VAL A 373 5.09 -9.39 30.56
N GLU A 374 4.73 -9.86 29.36
CA GLU A 374 5.60 -10.69 28.50
C GLU A 374 6.41 -9.83 27.50
N HIS A 375 5.88 -8.68 27.10
CA HIS A 375 6.50 -7.82 26.10
C HIS A 375 6.10 -6.35 26.29
N VAL A 376 7.02 -5.45 25.96
CA VAL A 376 6.83 -3.99 25.98
C VAL A 376 7.31 -3.44 24.65
N GLN A 377 6.48 -2.63 23.99
CA GLN A 377 6.82 -1.92 22.76
C GLN A 377 6.63 -0.41 22.98
N PRO A 378 7.71 0.39 23.03
CA PRO A 378 7.61 1.83 23.02
C PRO A 378 7.00 2.35 21.72
N GLN A 379 6.22 3.43 21.79
CA GLN A 379 5.77 4.16 20.61
C GLN A 379 6.99 4.81 19.91
N LEU A 380 7.12 4.56 18.61
CA LEU A 380 8.28 5.00 17.81
C LEU A 380 8.13 6.43 17.26
N HIS A 381 6.89 6.82 16.96
CA HIS A 381 6.52 8.13 16.42
C HIS A 381 5.76 8.89 17.51
N GLY A 382 6.48 9.70 18.28
CA GLY A 382 5.91 10.55 19.32
C GLY A 382 5.46 11.92 18.80
N ARG A 383 4.53 12.55 19.52
CA ARG A 383 4.18 13.96 19.30
C ARG A 383 5.28 14.87 19.85
N GLY A 384 6.04 15.48 18.95
CA GLY A 384 6.90 16.63 19.23
C GLY A 384 8.40 16.33 19.37
N ALA A 385 9.20 17.40 19.19
CA ALA A 385 10.67 17.45 19.13
C ALA A 385 11.44 16.92 20.36
N ALA A 386 10.79 16.30 21.35
CA ALA A 386 11.41 15.86 22.59
C ALA A 386 12.17 14.52 22.47
N GLN A 387 11.88 13.69 21.48
CA GLN A 387 12.55 12.39 21.31
C GLN A 387 13.90 12.51 20.57
N ALA A 388 14.14 13.61 19.86
CA ALA A 388 15.41 13.86 19.17
C ALA A 388 16.59 14.19 20.12
N ALA A 389 16.36 14.30 21.43
CA ALA A 389 17.34 14.85 22.39
C ALA A 389 17.90 13.85 23.42
N SER A 390 17.45 12.59 23.47
CA SER A 390 17.91 11.65 24.50
C SER A 390 18.66 10.44 23.91
N GLY A 391 19.91 10.66 23.50
CA GLY A 391 20.88 9.61 23.18
C GLY A 391 21.40 8.90 24.45
N GLY A 392 20.53 8.16 25.13
CA GLY A 392 20.87 7.40 26.33
C GLY A 392 20.94 5.90 26.06
N GLU A 393 22.14 5.33 26.10
CA GLU A 393 22.35 3.87 26.07
C GLU A 393 21.77 3.22 27.34
N ALA A 394 20.82 2.29 27.18
CA ALA A 394 20.35 1.40 28.24
C ALA A 394 20.59 -0.05 27.83
N GLY A 395 21.59 -0.69 28.45
CA GLY A 395 21.94 -2.09 28.22
C GLY A 395 20.97 -3.05 28.89
N GLY A 396 20.37 -3.93 28.08
CA GLY A 396 19.60 -5.11 28.45
C GLY A 396 18.92 -5.68 27.20
N GLU A 397 18.86 -7.00 27.03
CA GLU A 397 18.25 -7.69 25.87
C GLU A 397 16.70 -7.61 25.88
N ALA A 398 16.17 -6.38 25.94
CA ALA A 398 14.82 -6.01 25.55
C ALA A 398 14.95 -5.23 24.22
N GLY A 399 13.99 -5.37 23.30
CA GLY A 399 13.95 -4.53 22.10
C GLY A 399 14.02 -3.06 22.50
N GLY A 400 15.17 -2.43 22.26
CA GLY A 400 15.45 -1.08 22.70
C GLY A 400 14.48 -0.09 22.07
N ALA A 401 14.41 1.12 22.64
CA ALA A 401 13.56 2.24 22.22
C ALA A 401 13.72 2.70 20.74
N ASP A 402 14.48 1.95 19.94
CA ASP A 402 14.96 2.25 18.59
C ASP A 402 14.47 1.22 17.54
N GLY A 403 13.38 0.46 17.81
CA GLY A 403 12.86 -0.50 16.82
C GLY A 403 11.59 -1.26 17.21
N ILE A 404 11.14 -2.13 16.31
CA ILE A 404 9.99 -3.02 16.50
C ILE A 404 10.44 -4.37 17.10
N GLY A 405 9.84 -4.73 18.23
CA GLY A 405 9.96 -6.05 18.84
C GLY A 405 8.86 -7.02 18.38
N VAL A 406 9.18 -8.32 18.39
CA VAL A 406 8.23 -9.40 18.08
C VAL A 406 8.31 -10.47 19.17
N LEU A 407 7.16 -10.77 19.78
CA LEU A 407 7.01 -11.82 20.78
C LEU A 407 6.63 -13.14 20.10
N THR A 408 7.38 -14.20 20.37
CA THR A 408 6.99 -15.56 19.97
C THR A 408 5.96 -16.10 20.96
N THR A 409 4.80 -16.50 20.46
CA THR A 409 3.72 -17.12 21.23
C THR A 409 3.50 -18.57 20.76
N PRO A 410 2.69 -19.38 21.46
CA PRO A 410 2.35 -20.73 21.00
C PRO A 410 1.64 -20.80 19.65
N TRP A 411 1.03 -19.70 19.21
CA TRP A 411 0.24 -19.64 17.98
C TRP A 411 0.86 -18.78 16.87
N GLY A 412 2.05 -18.22 17.10
CA GLY A 412 2.76 -17.43 16.09
C GLY A 412 3.48 -16.23 16.70
N ARG A 413 3.90 -15.32 15.82
CA ARG A 413 4.71 -14.16 16.17
C ARG A 413 3.86 -12.91 16.25
N LEU A 414 3.80 -12.31 17.43
CA LEU A 414 2.98 -11.14 17.74
C LEU A 414 3.86 -9.88 17.78
N ALA A 415 3.50 -8.89 16.97
CA ALA A 415 3.99 -7.52 17.10
C ALA A 415 2.92 -6.62 17.73
N VAL A 416 3.35 -5.54 18.38
CA VAL A 416 2.46 -4.48 18.86
C VAL A 416 2.79 -3.20 18.10
N VAL A 417 1.78 -2.51 17.58
CA VAL A 417 1.93 -1.19 16.95
C VAL A 417 1.07 -0.20 17.72
N VAL A 418 1.70 0.80 18.33
CA VAL A 418 1.08 1.59 19.40
C VAL A 418 0.71 2.98 18.90
N GLY A 419 -0.58 3.35 19.01
CA GLY A 419 -1.05 4.70 18.70
C GLY A 419 -0.64 5.17 17.30
N ASP A 420 -0.02 6.35 17.23
CA ASP A 420 0.34 7.02 15.96
C ASP A 420 1.35 6.22 15.11
N ASP A 421 2.03 5.20 15.65
CA ASP A 421 2.87 4.29 14.84
C ASP A 421 2.08 3.60 13.73
N ALA A 422 0.77 3.43 13.94
CA ALA A 422 -0.16 2.84 13.00
C ALA A 422 -0.36 3.66 11.71
N LEU A 423 -0.02 4.95 11.74
CA LEU A 423 -0.16 5.87 10.61
C LEU A 423 0.90 5.65 9.53
N TYR A 424 2.05 5.08 9.90
CA TYR A 424 3.22 5.00 9.03
C TYR A 424 3.34 3.61 8.38
N PRO A 425 3.37 3.52 7.03
CA PRO A 425 3.62 2.26 6.34
C PRO A 425 4.95 1.62 6.73
N GLU A 426 5.97 2.44 6.98
CA GLU A 426 7.30 1.98 7.34
C GLU A 426 7.27 1.11 8.59
N THR A 427 6.43 1.45 9.58
CA THR A 427 6.22 0.63 10.79
C THR A 427 5.79 -0.79 10.44
N PHE A 428 4.79 -0.96 9.59
CA PHE A 428 4.28 -2.28 9.24
C PHE A 428 5.24 -3.06 8.35
N ARG A 429 6.04 -2.36 7.53
CA ARG A 429 7.13 -3.02 6.81
C ARG A 429 8.19 -3.57 7.74
N LEU A 430 8.59 -2.80 8.76
CA LEU A 430 9.53 -3.28 9.79
C LEU A 430 8.95 -4.50 10.54
N VAL A 431 7.66 -4.47 10.86
CA VAL A 431 6.94 -5.60 11.47
C VAL A 431 6.98 -6.85 10.58
N ALA A 432 6.74 -6.71 9.27
CA ALA A 432 6.82 -7.83 8.34
C ALA A 432 8.25 -8.35 8.14
N LEU A 433 9.26 -7.46 8.08
CA LEU A 433 10.67 -7.84 8.03
C LEU A 433 11.14 -8.56 9.31
N ALA A 434 10.47 -8.29 10.44
CA ALA A 434 10.67 -9.02 11.70
C ALA A 434 9.88 -10.34 11.76
N ASP A 435 9.29 -10.78 10.64
CA ASP A 435 8.52 -12.01 10.49
C ASP A 435 7.36 -12.14 11.49
N ALA A 436 6.65 -11.04 11.78
CA ALA A 436 5.40 -11.12 12.52
C ALA A 436 4.31 -11.84 11.71
N ASP A 437 3.36 -12.45 12.42
CA ASP A 437 2.18 -13.11 11.85
C ASP A 437 0.90 -12.31 12.16
N VAL A 438 0.87 -11.74 13.36
CA VAL A 438 -0.25 -11.00 13.92
C VAL A 438 0.25 -9.69 14.50
N VAL A 439 -0.51 -8.62 14.30
CA VAL A 439 -0.23 -7.30 14.84
C VAL A 439 -1.41 -6.85 15.68
N ALA A 440 -1.14 -6.57 16.96
CA ALA A 440 -2.11 -5.92 17.83
C ALA A 440 -1.91 -4.40 17.75
N VAL A 441 -3.00 -3.67 17.51
CA VAL A 441 -2.97 -2.21 17.29
C VAL A 441 -3.93 -1.51 18.27
N PRO A 442 -3.47 -1.15 19.49
CA PRO A 442 -4.17 -0.22 20.36
C PRO A 442 -4.12 1.18 19.74
N PHE A 443 -5.25 1.65 19.20
CA PHE A 443 -5.29 2.83 18.34
C PHE A 443 -6.46 3.77 18.66
N SER A 444 -6.34 5.04 18.29
CA SER A 444 -7.41 6.03 18.32
C SER A 444 -7.77 6.45 16.90
N VAL A 445 -8.86 5.91 16.35
CA VAL A 445 -9.35 6.27 15.02
C VAL A 445 -9.72 7.75 15.01
N ALA A 446 -9.09 8.51 14.11
CA ALA A 446 -9.32 9.95 13.97
C ALA A 446 -9.93 10.31 12.62
N GLU A 447 -9.75 9.45 11.61
CA GLU A 447 -10.33 9.62 10.29
C GLU A 447 -10.83 8.28 9.76
N ARG A 448 -11.90 8.28 8.94
CA ARG A 448 -12.50 7.03 8.43
C ARG A 448 -11.52 6.15 7.65
N HIS A 449 -10.64 6.79 6.88
CA HIS A 449 -9.64 6.10 6.06
C HIS A 449 -8.54 5.41 6.88
N ASP A 450 -8.43 5.67 8.19
CA ASP A 450 -7.49 4.96 9.05
C ASP A 450 -7.77 3.45 9.03
N VAL A 451 -9.04 3.06 9.09
CA VAL A 451 -9.46 1.65 9.11
C VAL A 451 -9.87 1.17 7.73
N ASP A 452 -10.64 1.96 6.98
CA ASP A 452 -11.21 1.52 5.70
C ASP A 452 -10.22 1.56 4.52
N LEU A 453 -9.04 2.17 4.69
CA LEU A 453 -7.97 2.19 3.68
C LEU A 453 -6.59 1.85 4.27
N MET A 454 -6.07 2.67 5.20
CA MET A 454 -4.69 2.56 5.65
C MET A 454 -4.39 1.21 6.28
N LEU A 455 -5.06 0.85 7.38
CA LEU A 455 -4.81 -0.42 8.09
C LEU A 455 -5.17 -1.66 7.25
N LEU A 456 -6.16 -1.56 6.35
CA LEU A 456 -6.43 -2.62 5.37
C LEU A 456 -5.25 -2.82 4.41
N GLU A 457 -4.67 -1.73 3.90
CA GLU A 457 -3.51 -1.83 3.03
C GLU A 457 -2.29 -2.37 3.78
N ARG A 458 -2.09 -1.96 5.04
CA ARG A 458 -1.00 -2.50 5.86
C ARG A 458 -1.09 -4.01 6.01
N ALA A 459 -2.30 -4.55 6.16
CA ALA A 459 -2.53 -5.99 6.17
C ALA A 459 -2.22 -6.62 4.80
N ALA A 460 -2.69 -6.03 3.71
CA ALA A 460 -2.54 -6.53 2.35
C ALA A 460 -1.07 -6.56 1.87
N GLU A 461 -0.39 -5.40 1.90
CA GLU A 461 0.94 -5.20 1.32
C GLU A 461 2.09 -5.81 2.15
N ASN A 462 1.81 -6.18 3.40
CA ASN A 462 2.77 -6.80 4.32
C ASN A 462 2.42 -8.23 4.69
N ARG A 463 1.23 -8.72 4.32
CA ARG A 463 0.70 -10.03 4.71
C ARG A 463 0.72 -10.23 6.22
N LEU A 464 0.00 -9.35 6.91
CA LEU A 464 -0.14 -9.35 8.37
C LEU A 464 -1.62 -9.51 8.75
N ASN A 465 -1.90 -10.32 9.77
CA ASN A 465 -3.22 -10.30 10.42
C ASN A 465 -3.25 -9.13 11.42
N LEU A 466 -4.32 -8.34 11.46
CA LEU A 466 -4.41 -7.20 12.38
C LEU A 466 -5.58 -7.35 13.34
N ALA A 467 -5.34 -6.99 14.60
CA ALA A 467 -6.36 -6.79 15.62
C ALA A 467 -6.29 -5.34 16.10
N VAL A 468 -7.15 -4.50 15.53
CA VAL A 468 -7.20 -3.06 15.78
C VAL A 468 -8.29 -2.78 16.80
N ALA A 469 -7.92 -2.25 17.95
CA ALA A 469 -8.88 -1.86 18.98
C ALA A 469 -8.89 -0.35 19.12
N SER A 470 -10.09 0.23 19.10
CA SER A 470 -10.27 1.67 19.23
C SER A 470 -11.58 1.98 19.94
N ARG A 471 -11.64 3.14 20.58
CA ARG A 471 -12.91 3.69 21.07
C ARG A 471 -13.78 4.06 19.86
N PRO A 472 -15.11 3.94 19.97
CA PRO A 472 -15.98 4.28 18.86
C PRO A 472 -15.95 5.78 18.59
N HIS A 473 -15.58 6.17 17.36
CA HIS A 473 -15.74 7.52 16.86
C HIS A 473 -17.12 7.66 16.20
N PRO A 474 -17.91 8.72 16.49
CA PRO A 474 -19.27 8.87 15.99
C PRO A 474 -19.39 8.83 14.45
N GLU A 475 -18.37 9.35 13.75
CA GLU A 475 -18.38 9.49 12.29
C GLU A 475 -17.46 8.49 11.57
N HIS A 476 -16.51 7.88 12.28
CA HIS A 476 -15.40 7.15 11.66
C HIS A 476 -15.39 5.66 12.05
N GLY A 477 -16.30 5.24 12.93
CA GLY A 477 -16.40 3.86 13.37
C GLY A 477 -15.47 3.53 14.53
N ALA A 478 -15.18 2.25 14.71
CA ALA A 478 -14.30 1.75 15.77
C ALA A 478 -13.11 1.01 15.13
N GLY A 479 -12.45 0.14 15.90
CA GLY A 479 -11.43 -0.76 15.37
C GLY A 479 -11.98 -1.84 14.43
N ALA A 480 -11.15 -2.83 14.12
CA ALA A 480 -11.52 -3.97 13.29
C ALA A 480 -10.58 -5.15 13.54
N LEU A 481 -11.07 -6.36 13.26
CA LEU A 481 -10.23 -7.54 13.07
C LEU A 481 -10.04 -7.74 11.56
N ILE A 482 -8.80 -7.85 11.10
CA ILE A 482 -8.45 -7.95 9.68
C ILE A 482 -7.72 -9.28 9.47
N PRO A 483 -8.45 -10.37 9.18
CA PRO A 483 -7.85 -11.66 8.91
C PRO A 483 -7.23 -11.70 7.52
N LEU A 484 -6.10 -12.40 7.40
CA LEU A 484 -5.58 -12.74 6.09
C LEU A 484 -6.44 -13.84 5.43
N SER A 485 -6.57 -13.72 4.11
CA SER A 485 -7.08 -14.80 3.27
C SER A 485 -5.97 -15.82 2.97
N ALA A 486 -6.36 -17.09 2.92
CA ALA A 486 -5.54 -18.16 2.36
C ALA A 486 -5.51 -18.09 0.82
N ASP A 487 -6.58 -17.60 0.21
CA ASP A 487 -6.69 -17.31 -1.22
C ASP A 487 -5.87 -16.05 -1.53
N PHE A 488 -4.62 -16.29 -1.88
CA PHE A 488 -3.59 -15.31 -2.20
C PHE A 488 -2.60 -15.98 -3.17
N THR A 489 -1.86 -15.19 -3.94
CA THR A 489 -1.07 -15.62 -5.11
C THR A 489 -1.90 -15.78 -6.39
N LEU A 490 -1.68 -14.84 -7.30
CA LEU A 490 -2.09 -14.96 -8.69
C LEU A 490 -1.48 -16.22 -9.31
N TRP A 491 -2.31 -16.95 -10.03
CA TRP A 491 -1.96 -18.20 -10.70
C TRP A 491 -1.55 -19.34 -9.73
N GLY A 492 -1.93 -19.23 -8.45
CA GLY A 492 -1.95 -20.32 -7.48
C GLY A 492 -3.29 -21.05 -7.44
N GLU A 493 -3.43 -22.03 -6.55
CA GLU A 493 -4.72 -22.68 -6.28
C GLU A 493 -5.58 -21.79 -5.37
N TRP A 494 -6.85 -21.62 -5.73
CA TRP A 494 -7.85 -20.87 -4.98
C TRP A 494 -8.95 -21.81 -4.49
N SER A 495 -9.48 -21.56 -3.29
CA SER A 495 -10.57 -22.35 -2.70
C SER A 495 -11.87 -22.29 -3.52
N GLY A 496 -12.03 -21.23 -4.32
CA GLY A 496 -13.11 -21.03 -5.28
C GLY A 496 -12.67 -20.23 -6.50
N PRO A 497 -13.59 -19.88 -7.42
CA PRO A 497 -13.23 -19.08 -8.58
C PRO A 497 -12.70 -17.71 -8.17
N PHE A 498 -11.60 -17.26 -8.79
CA PHE A 498 -11.03 -15.95 -8.55
C PHE A 498 -12.04 -14.83 -8.82
N GLN A 499 -12.28 -13.97 -7.82
CA GLN A 499 -13.32 -12.93 -7.86
C GLN A 499 -12.85 -11.58 -8.42
N GLY A 500 -11.56 -11.47 -8.76
CA GLY A 500 -10.96 -10.21 -9.18
C GLY A 500 -10.33 -9.41 -8.04
N VAL A 501 -10.32 -9.89 -6.80
CA VAL A 501 -9.64 -9.24 -5.66
C VAL A 501 -8.43 -10.09 -5.29
N ILE A 502 -7.24 -9.50 -5.22
CA ILE A 502 -6.00 -10.25 -5.05
C ILE A 502 -5.55 -10.27 -3.59
N SER A 503 -5.44 -9.09 -2.98
CA SER A 503 -4.70 -8.90 -1.72
C SER A 503 -5.51 -8.21 -0.64
N ARG A 504 -6.56 -7.45 -1.01
CA ARG A 504 -7.45 -6.80 -0.06
C ARG A 504 -8.10 -7.84 0.88
N PRO A 505 -7.88 -7.75 2.21
CA PRO A 505 -8.55 -8.61 3.17
C PRO A 505 -10.00 -8.16 3.40
N ASP A 506 -10.82 -9.08 3.90
CA ASP A 506 -12.19 -8.81 4.34
C ASP A 506 -12.20 -8.50 5.85
N PRO A 507 -12.32 -7.23 6.27
CA PRO A 507 -12.33 -6.88 7.68
C PRO A 507 -13.62 -7.33 8.36
N VAL A 508 -13.53 -7.57 9.67
CA VAL A 508 -14.65 -7.65 10.62
C VAL A 508 -14.65 -6.36 11.44
N PRO A 509 -15.47 -5.35 11.07
CA PRO A 509 -15.52 -4.08 11.79
C PRO A 509 -15.97 -4.29 13.24
N ALA A 510 -15.29 -3.62 14.17
CA ALA A 510 -15.63 -3.70 15.57
C ALA A 510 -16.95 -2.99 15.87
N ARG A 511 -17.69 -3.55 16.82
CA ARG A 511 -18.92 -3.01 17.39
C ARG A 511 -18.69 -2.77 18.87
N VAL A 512 -19.48 -1.86 19.45
CA VAL A 512 -19.52 -1.67 20.91
C VAL A 512 -19.68 -3.02 21.62
N GLY A 513 -18.84 -3.27 22.62
CA GLY A 513 -18.70 -4.54 23.31
C GLY A 513 -17.46 -5.32 22.87
N VAL A 514 -17.57 -6.65 22.85
CA VAL A 514 -16.54 -7.57 22.38
C VAL A 514 -16.82 -7.94 20.92
N THR A 515 -15.87 -7.67 20.03
CA THR A 515 -15.90 -8.21 18.67
C THR A 515 -14.88 -9.33 18.55
N VAL A 516 -15.31 -10.50 18.05
CA VAL A 516 -14.46 -11.68 17.92
C VAL A 516 -14.42 -12.13 16.46
N ALA A 517 -13.25 -12.51 15.98
CA ALA A 517 -13.04 -13.10 14.67
C ALA A 517 -11.86 -14.08 14.69
N THR A 518 -11.82 -14.94 13.68
CA THR A 518 -10.69 -15.84 13.46
C THR A 518 -9.61 -15.11 12.67
N LEU A 519 -8.39 -15.04 13.20
CA LEU A 519 -7.20 -14.64 12.44
C LEU A 519 -6.43 -15.89 12.00
N ARG A 520 -5.63 -15.78 10.94
CA ARG A 520 -4.90 -16.91 10.33
C ARG A 520 -3.40 -16.64 10.29
N PRO A 521 -2.66 -16.83 11.40
CA PRO A 521 -1.21 -16.59 11.45
C PRO A 521 -0.44 -17.32 10.33
N VAL A 522 -0.82 -18.56 10.00
CA VAL A 522 -0.21 -19.33 8.90
C VAL A 522 -0.20 -18.58 7.56
N CYS A 523 -1.22 -17.77 7.28
CA CYS A 523 -1.35 -17.06 5.99
C CYS A 523 -0.32 -15.92 5.82
N ALA A 524 0.36 -15.49 6.88
CA ALA A 524 1.44 -14.50 6.83
C ALA A 524 2.75 -15.06 6.24
N THR A 525 2.84 -16.39 6.09
CA THR A 525 4.02 -17.05 5.50
C THR A 525 4.10 -16.91 3.98
N ASN A 526 2.95 -16.86 3.30
CA ASN A 526 2.90 -16.64 1.87
C ASN A 526 2.84 -15.14 1.56
N ARG A 527 3.95 -14.62 1.04
CA ARG A 527 4.13 -13.23 0.61
C ARG A 527 4.14 -13.06 -0.91
N PHE A 528 3.98 -14.14 -1.67
CA PHE A 528 3.98 -14.08 -3.13
C PHE A 528 2.61 -13.67 -3.67
N VAL A 529 2.43 -12.41 -4.06
CA VAL A 529 1.19 -11.97 -4.73
C VAL A 529 1.07 -12.56 -6.13
N SER A 530 2.18 -12.93 -6.75
CA SER A 530 2.24 -13.52 -8.08
C SER A 530 3.55 -14.32 -8.21
N ARG A 531 3.71 -15.06 -9.31
CA ARG A 531 4.92 -15.87 -9.56
C ARG A 531 6.18 -15.01 -9.42
N GLY A 532 7.01 -15.35 -8.44
CA GLY A 532 8.26 -14.65 -8.12
C GLY A 532 8.08 -13.28 -7.46
N THR A 533 6.86 -12.75 -7.36
CA THR A 533 6.60 -11.37 -6.89
C THR A 533 6.20 -11.41 -5.42
N ASP A 534 7.16 -11.14 -4.55
CA ASP A 534 6.96 -11.07 -3.10
C ASP A 534 6.64 -9.62 -2.68
N VAL A 535 5.55 -9.39 -1.93
CA VAL A 535 5.12 -8.03 -1.56
C VAL A 535 5.96 -7.39 -0.45
N VAL A 536 6.85 -8.15 0.19
CA VAL A 536 7.78 -7.67 1.23
C VAL A 536 9.22 -7.70 0.72
N ASP A 537 9.68 -8.86 0.26
CA ASP A 537 11.06 -9.06 -0.20
C ASP A 537 11.28 -8.69 -1.66
N GLY A 538 10.21 -8.53 -2.44
CA GLY A 538 10.25 -7.98 -3.80
C GLY A 538 10.24 -6.45 -3.84
N ARG A 539 10.22 -5.77 -2.68
CA ARG A 539 10.32 -4.31 -2.60
C ARG A 539 11.59 -3.79 -3.28
N PRO A 540 11.62 -2.54 -3.77
CA PRO A 540 12.79 -1.94 -4.40
C PRO A 540 13.82 -1.46 -3.37
N TRP A 541 14.33 -2.38 -2.54
CA TRP A 541 15.21 -2.09 -1.41
C TRP A 541 16.49 -1.33 -1.82
N HIS A 542 17.07 -1.64 -2.98
CA HIS A 542 18.27 -0.98 -3.50
C HIS A 542 18.01 0.46 -3.97
N LEU A 543 16.75 0.86 -4.12
CA LEU A 543 16.32 2.20 -4.50
C LEU A 543 15.73 2.99 -3.33
N ALA A 544 15.53 2.36 -2.16
CA ALA A 544 14.79 2.87 -1.01
C ALA A 544 15.50 3.98 -0.20
N SER A 545 16.56 4.58 -0.74
CA SER A 545 17.40 5.55 0.00
C SER A 545 16.66 6.82 0.44
N ALA A 546 15.59 7.21 -0.25
CA ALA A 546 14.75 8.33 0.21
C ALA A 546 13.98 8.03 1.48
N LEU A 547 13.67 6.75 1.74
CA LEU A 547 12.94 6.41 2.96
C LEU A 547 13.82 6.61 4.20
N THR A 548 15.13 6.39 4.06
CA THR A 548 16.11 6.44 5.15
C THR A 548 16.85 7.78 5.25
N ALA A 549 16.75 8.64 4.24
CA ALA A 549 17.35 9.97 4.28
C ALA A 549 16.63 10.89 5.28
N VAL A 550 17.39 11.55 6.16
CA VAL A 550 16.88 12.65 6.97
C VAL A 550 16.73 13.86 6.05
N LEU A 551 15.50 14.35 5.87
CA LEU A 551 15.26 15.58 5.12
C LEU A 551 15.88 16.76 5.88
N VAL A 552 17.02 17.26 5.42
CA VAL A 552 17.55 18.55 5.85
C VAL A 552 16.72 19.61 5.11
N ARG A 553 15.80 20.27 5.82
CA ARG A 553 15.13 21.46 5.27
C ARG A 553 16.12 22.61 5.36
N ASP A 554 16.57 23.11 4.20
CA ASP A 554 17.30 24.38 4.08
C ASP A 554 16.42 25.59 4.41
#